data_AF-A0A5P8P4E2-F1
#
_entry.id   AF-A0A5P8P4E2-F1
#
_cell.length_a   1.000
_cell.length_b   1.000
_cell.length_c   1.000
_cell.angle_alpha   90.00
_cell.angle_beta   90.00
_cell.angle_gamma   90.00
#
_symmetry.space_group_name_H-M   'P 1'
#
loop_
_entity.id
_entity.type
_entity.pdbx_description
1 polymer ?
#
loop_
_entity_poly.entity_id
_entity_poly.type
_entity_poly.pdbx_seq_one_letter_code
_entity_poly.pdbx_strand_id
1 'polypeptide(L)'
;MGALLFHGNCITCHFEHKAVSAPSITEVQRRYKAVFPKKKDFVDYMSKWILKPSAKTSIMLDAVKKYELMPELGYDEDTLRQISEYIYDTDFLKKHKGHIDTHQK
;
A
#
# COMPACT_ATOMS: atom_id res chain seq x y z
N MET A 1 0.54 15.76 -2.21
CA MET A 1 0.46 14.93 -3.44
C MET A 1 0.28 13.44 -3.13
N GLY A 2 1.08 12.85 -2.24
CA GLY A 2 1.03 11.40 -1.94
C GLY A 2 -0.34 10.82 -1.59
N ALA A 3 -1.18 11.53 -0.82
CA ALA A 3 -2.55 11.10 -0.54
C ALA A 3 -3.40 10.93 -1.82
N LEU A 4 -3.35 11.91 -2.72
CA LEU A 4 -4.08 11.86 -4.00
C LEU A 4 -3.59 10.70 -4.87
N LEU A 5 -2.27 10.49 -4.95
CA LEU A 5 -1.68 9.38 -5.69
C LEU A 5 -2.11 8.03 -5.12
N PHE A 6 -2.09 7.87 -3.80
CA PHE A 6 -2.54 6.64 -3.16
C PHE A 6 -4.03 6.36 -3.40
N HIS A 7 -4.90 7.36 -3.22
CA HIS A 7 -6.34 7.19 -3.42
C HIS A 7 -6.72 7.01 -4.89
N GLY A 8 -5.96 7.57 -5.83
CA GLY A 8 -6.19 7.37 -7.25
C GLY A 8 -5.73 6.01 -7.78
N ASN A 9 -4.76 5.36 -7.12
CA ASN A 9 -4.04 4.21 -7.69
C ASN A 9 -4.10 2.93 -6.85
N CYS A 10 -4.30 3.00 -5.52
CA CYS A 10 -4.09 1.85 -4.64
C CYS A 10 -5.37 1.33 -3.97
N ILE A 11 -6.35 2.20 -3.70
CA ILE A 11 -7.52 1.86 -2.86
C ILE A 11 -8.50 0.90 -3.53
N THR A 12 -8.44 0.74 -4.86
CA THR A 12 -9.29 -0.22 -5.60
C THR A 12 -9.10 -1.64 -5.11
N CYS A 13 -7.90 -1.99 -4.66
CA CYS A 13 -7.59 -3.31 -4.10
C CYS A 13 -7.22 -3.25 -2.61
N HIS A 14 -6.47 -2.23 -2.21
CA HIS A 14 -5.98 -2.05 -0.84
C HIS A 14 -6.89 -1.11 -0.04
N PHE A 15 -8.06 -1.61 0.38
CA PHE A 15 -8.90 -0.86 1.32
C PHE A 15 -8.16 -0.57 2.62
N GLU A 16 -8.50 0.55 3.28
CA GLU A 16 -7.73 0.99 4.45
C GLU A 16 -7.71 -0.04 5.58
N HIS A 17 -8.88 -0.65 5.85
CA HIS A 17 -9.12 -1.48 7.03
C HIS A 17 -9.67 -2.87 6.74
N LYS A 18 -9.96 -3.19 5.48
CA LYS A 18 -10.58 -4.45 5.09
C LYS A 18 -9.69 -5.15 4.08
N ALA A 19 -9.51 -6.45 4.24
CA ALA A 19 -8.78 -7.26 3.28
C ALA A 19 -9.79 -7.99 2.38
N VAL A 20 -10.05 -7.44 1.19
CA VAL A 20 -11.06 -7.95 0.25
C VAL A 20 -10.37 -8.67 -0.91
N SER A 21 -9.81 -7.92 -1.85
CA SER A 21 -9.05 -8.43 -3.00
C SER A 21 -7.54 -8.40 -2.79
N ALA A 22 -7.07 -7.63 -1.79
CA ALA A 22 -5.69 -7.58 -1.35
C ALA A 22 -5.64 -7.32 0.18
N PRO A 23 -4.47 -7.43 0.84
CA PRO A 23 -4.34 -7.05 2.25
C PRO A 23 -4.69 -5.58 2.47
N SER A 24 -5.26 -5.26 3.62
CA SER A 24 -5.57 -3.86 3.96
C SER A 24 -4.29 -3.01 4.03
N ILE A 25 -4.36 -1.72 3.69
CA ILE A 25 -3.16 -0.87 3.76
C ILE A 25 -2.62 -0.75 5.19
N THR A 26 -3.51 -0.78 6.18
CA THR A 26 -3.13 -0.80 7.61
C THR A 26 -2.26 -2.02 7.92
N GLU A 27 -2.63 -3.20 7.39
CA GLU A 27 -1.85 -4.42 7.57
C GLU A 27 -0.49 -4.35 6.85
N VAL A 28 -0.48 -3.90 5.59
CA VAL A 28 0.73 -3.74 4.79
C VAL A 28 1.71 -2.80 5.49
N GLN A 29 1.24 -1.61 5.87
CA GLN A 29 2.05 -0.61 6.56
C GLN A 29 2.67 -1.18 7.83
N ARG A 30 1.86 -1.84 8.68
CA ARG A 30 2.33 -2.43 9.94
C ARG A 30 3.44 -3.46 9.71
N ARG A 31 3.25 -4.37 8.75
CA ARG A 31 4.23 -5.44 8.48
C ARG A 31 5.52 -4.89 7.85
N TYR A 32 5.41 -3.96 6.91
CA TYR A 32 6.59 -3.34 6.30
C TYR A 32 7.36 -2.46 7.30
N LYS A 33 6.69 -1.73 8.20
CA LYS A 33 7.37 -0.98 9.28
C LYS A 33 8.09 -1.87 10.28
N ALA A 34 7.57 -3.08 10.54
CA ALA A 34 8.23 -4.05 11.42
C ALA A 34 9.54 -4.57 10.83
N VAL A 35 9.64 -4.68 9.50
CA VAL A 35 10.87 -5.09 8.78
C VAL A 35 11.80 -3.88 8.57
N PHE A 36 11.25 -2.72 8.24
CA PHE A 36 11.99 -1.50 7.95
C PHE A 36 11.60 -0.38 8.92
N PRO A 37 12.23 -0.30 10.11
CA PRO A 37 11.93 0.74 11.08
C PRO A 37 12.32 2.14 10.56
N LYS A 38 13.32 2.23 9.68
CA LYS A 38 13.76 3.48 9.06
C LYS A 38 12.91 3.78 7.82
N LYS A 39 12.35 5.01 7.77
CA LYS A 39 11.57 5.51 6.63
C LYS A 39 12.28 5.30 5.29
N LYS A 40 13.57 5.61 5.21
CA LYS A 40 14.34 5.48 3.97
C LYS A 40 14.31 4.05 3.42
N ASP A 41 14.49 3.06 4.28
CA ASP A 41 14.55 1.64 3.88
C ASP A 41 13.15 1.13 3.52
N PHE A 42 12.12 1.57 4.25
CA PHE A 42 10.72 1.29 3.92
C PHE A 42 10.37 1.80 2.52
N VAL A 43 10.67 3.08 2.25
CA VAL A 43 10.32 3.74 0.98
C VAL A 43 11.08 3.10 -0.16
N ASP A 44 12.39 2.90 -0.02
CA ASP A 44 13.23 2.31 -1.06
C ASP A 44 12.78 0.89 -1.44
N TYR A 45 12.45 0.08 -0.44
CA TYR A 45 12.01 -1.29 -0.70
C TYR A 45 10.60 -1.34 -1.26
N MET A 46 9.66 -0.62 -0.66
CA MET A 46 8.25 -0.63 -1.09
C MET A 46 8.11 -0.11 -2.52
N SER A 47 8.77 1.02 -2.87
CA SER A 47 8.69 1.57 -4.23
C SER A 47 9.24 0.59 -5.26
N LYS A 48 10.39 -0.05 -4.99
CA LYS A 48 10.99 -1.04 -5.90
C LYS A 48 10.19 -2.33 -6.02
N TRP A 49 9.61 -2.80 -4.92
CA TRP A 49 8.78 -4.01 -4.95
C TRP A 49 7.46 -3.76 -5.68
N ILE A 50 6.82 -2.59 -5.50
CA ILE A 50 5.61 -2.24 -6.26
C ILE A 50 5.93 -2.04 -7.75
N LEU A 51 7.09 -1.45 -8.07
CA LEU A 51 7.53 -1.25 -9.45
C LEU A 51 7.64 -2.58 -10.21
N LYS A 52 8.13 -3.62 -9.52
CA LYS A 52 8.29 -4.96 -10.09
C LYS A 52 7.97 -6.04 -9.06
N PRO A 53 6.68 -6.36 -8.84
CA PRO A 53 6.27 -7.31 -7.81
C PRO A 53 6.85 -8.70 -8.09
N SER A 54 7.33 -9.34 -7.02
CA SER A 54 7.84 -10.70 -7.10
C SER A 54 7.49 -11.47 -5.84
N ALA A 55 6.97 -12.69 -6.03
CA ALA A 55 6.66 -13.60 -4.95
C ALA A 55 7.91 -13.94 -4.12
N LYS A 56 9.08 -14.09 -4.76
CA LYS A 56 10.34 -14.46 -4.09
C LYS A 56 10.85 -13.38 -3.15
N THR A 57 10.57 -12.13 -3.47
CA THR A 57 11.01 -10.97 -2.70
C THR A 57 9.85 -10.33 -1.94
N SER A 58 8.72 -11.01 -1.74
CA SER A 58 7.63 -10.44 -0.95
C SER A 58 7.86 -10.65 0.56
N ILE A 59 7.64 -9.60 1.36
CA ILE A 59 7.59 -9.70 2.83
C ILE A 59 6.32 -10.44 3.30
N MET A 60 5.27 -10.43 2.47
CA MET A 60 3.95 -10.98 2.80
C MET A 60 3.65 -12.20 1.91
N LEU A 61 4.46 -13.25 2.01
CA LEU A 61 4.29 -14.49 1.24
C LEU A 61 2.91 -15.14 1.43
N ASP A 62 2.35 -15.03 2.63
CA ASP A 62 0.99 -15.46 2.97
C ASP A 62 -0.07 -14.67 2.21
N ALA A 63 0.13 -13.35 2.03
CA ALA A 63 -0.74 -12.53 1.21
C ALA A 63 -0.63 -12.90 -0.27
N VAL A 64 0.58 -13.13 -0.79
CA VAL A 64 0.78 -13.60 -2.16
C VAL A 64 0.09 -14.95 -2.39
N LYS A 65 0.14 -15.86 -1.41
CA LYS A 65 -0.56 -17.15 -1.50
C LYS A 65 -2.08 -17.00 -1.50
N LYS A 66 -2.61 -16.00 -0.79
CA LYS A 66 -4.06 -15.80 -0.62
C LYS A 66 -4.70 -14.96 -1.74
N TYR A 67 -4.01 -13.92 -2.18
CA TYR A 67 -4.51 -12.90 -3.11
C TYR A 67 -3.80 -12.91 -4.47
N GLU A 68 -2.93 -13.89 -4.68
CA GLU A 68 -2.02 -13.95 -5.82
C GLU A 68 -1.00 -12.79 -5.81
N LEU A 69 -0.09 -12.79 -6.78
CA LEU A 69 0.93 -11.75 -6.89
C LEU A 69 0.27 -10.43 -7.35
N MET A 70 0.63 -9.32 -6.69
CA MET A 70 0.23 -7.98 -7.13
C MET A 70 0.63 -7.78 -8.60
N PRO A 71 -0.27 -7.31 -9.47
CA PRO A 71 0.06 -7.05 -10.87
C PRO A 71 1.04 -5.87 -10.99
N GLU A 72 1.86 -5.90 -12.05
CA GLU A 72 2.69 -4.76 -12.45
C GLU A 72 1.79 -3.72 -13.16
N LEU A 73 1.72 -2.51 -12.59
CA LEU A 73 0.75 -1.48 -13.01
C LEU A 73 1.36 -0.35 -13.87
N GLY A 74 2.66 -0.41 -14.17
CA GLY A 74 3.33 0.53 -15.08
C GLY A 74 3.54 1.95 -14.54
N TYR A 75 3.54 2.13 -13.21
CA TYR A 75 3.83 3.42 -12.57
C TYR A 75 5.33 3.73 -12.58
N ASP A 76 5.70 5.00 -12.67
CA ASP A 76 7.09 5.43 -12.53
C ASP A 76 7.56 5.34 -11.07
N GLU A 77 8.87 5.15 -10.88
CA GLU A 77 9.44 4.95 -9.56
C GLU A 77 9.25 6.17 -8.64
N ASP A 78 9.29 7.39 -9.15
CA ASP A 78 9.13 8.61 -8.35
C ASP A 78 7.72 8.74 -7.77
N THR A 79 6.70 8.41 -8.57
CA THR A 79 5.31 8.28 -8.11
C THR A 79 5.19 7.23 -7.01
N LEU A 80 5.81 6.06 -7.20
CA LEU A 80 5.79 4.99 -6.20
C LEU A 80 6.53 5.34 -4.91
N ARG A 81 7.59 6.14 -4.98
CA ARG A 81 8.28 6.68 -3.81
C ARG A 81 7.37 7.63 -3.03
N GLN A 82 6.67 8.54 -3.70
CA GLN A 82 5.72 9.45 -3.05
C GLN A 82 4.54 8.70 -2.39
N ILE A 83 4.04 7.65 -3.04
CA ILE A 83 3.00 6.78 -2.46
C ILE A 83 3.57 6.05 -1.23
N SER A 84 4.77 5.50 -1.32
CA SER A 84 5.42 4.77 -0.22
C SER A 84 5.71 5.69 0.98
N GLU A 85 6.14 6.93 0.75
CA GLU A 85 6.30 7.94 1.78
C GLU A 85 4.98 8.25 2.48
N TYR A 86 3.91 8.44 1.71
CA TYR A 86 2.57 8.66 2.25
C TYR A 86 2.10 7.46 3.09
N ILE A 87 2.27 6.23 2.60
CA ILE A 87 1.92 5.03 3.37
C ILE A 87 2.74 4.97 4.66
N TYR A 88 4.03 5.34 4.67
CA TYR A 88 4.82 5.35 5.89
C TYR A 88 4.34 6.41 6.90
N ASP A 89 4.07 7.63 6.45
CA ASP A 89 3.76 8.75 7.36
C ASP A 89 2.31 8.73 7.88
N THR A 90 1.39 8.12 7.13
CA THR A 90 -0.05 8.18 7.44
C THR A 90 -0.43 7.29 8.62
N ASP A 91 -1.19 7.84 9.55
CA ASP A 91 -1.79 7.07 10.65
C ASP A 91 -3.17 6.56 10.23
N PHE A 92 -3.19 5.43 9.51
CA PHE A 92 -4.43 4.86 9.00
C PHE A 92 -5.41 4.43 10.10
N LEU A 93 -4.97 4.24 11.35
CA LEU A 93 -5.86 3.86 12.47
C LEU A 93 -6.76 5.01 12.92
N LYS A 94 -6.39 6.26 12.61
CA LYS A 94 -7.25 7.41 12.85
C LYS A 94 -8.27 7.47 11.73
N LYS A 95 -9.56 7.49 12.11
CA LYS A 95 -10.64 7.82 11.17
C LYS A 95 -10.36 9.19 10.58
N HIS A 96 -9.96 9.24 9.32
CA HIS A 96 -9.91 10.47 8.56
C HIS A 96 -11.35 10.90 8.27
N LYS A 97 -11.78 12.04 8.82
CA LYS A 97 -13.06 12.67 8.44
C LYS A 97 -12.92 13.20 7.02
N GLY A 98 -13.20 12.39 6.01
CA GLY A 98 -13.04 12.85 4.64
C GLY A 98 -13.33 11.82 3.57
N HIS A 99 -14.57 11.35 3.48
CA HIS A 99 -15.41 11.39 2.29
C HIS A 99 -16.77 10.81 2.70
N ILE A 100 -17.85 11.58 2.52
CA ILE A 100 -19.21 11.06 2.64
C ILE A 100 -19.36 10.06 1.50
N ASP A 101 -19.44 8.77 1.83
CA ASP A 101 -19.86 7.73 0.88
C ASP A 101 -21.32 8.00 0.49
N THR A 102 -21.55 8.73 -0.59
CA THR A 102 -22.89 8.97 -1.15
C THR A 102 -23.44 7.78 -1.94
N HIS A 103 -22.95 6.56 -1.69
CA HIS A 103 -23.44 5.35 -2.34
C HIS A 103 -23.90 4.32 -1.32
N GLN A 104 -24.94 4.70 -0.57
CA GLN A 104 -25.92 3.75 -0.08
C GLN A 104 -27.16 3.91 -0.96
N LYS A 105 -27.40 2.91 -1.81
CA LYS A 105 -28.70 2.66 -2.42
C LYS A 105 -29.10 1.24 -2.08
#